data_AF-A0A2K6WC14-F1
#
_entry.id   AF-A0A2K6WC14-F1
#
_cell.length_a   1.000
_cell.length_b   1.000
_cell.length_c   1.000
_cell.angle_alpha   90.00
_cell.angle_beta   90.00
_cell.angle_gamma   90.00
#
_symmetry.space_group_name_H-M   'P 1'
#
loop_
_entity.id
_entity.type
_entity.pdbx_description
1 polymer ?
#
loop_
_entity_poly.entity_id
_entity_poly.type
_entity_poly.pdbx_seq_one_letter_code
_entity_poly.pdbx_strand_id
1 'polypeptide(L)'
;MIIRFREFVFLVSLAICSGDQQLLNFVRTERAAVYQSQSVPPQSFLFVNDSVPMPTEAVRPFERSLRDGATMVDVAVALWIPGGGVPAIWGRAWEENGRVQALFISGNTVKILNRGFRLLIYKGSPSTNGFKFTWMRVKDVDHGTVLFSGANMHTPAVFSEDGQYEFLGDADWPRRKMEFVKYGSDEPHTVGNYGGKRYFDDDVYVLTKQRCNCRC
;
A
#
# COMPACT_ATOMS: atom_id res chain seq x y z
N MET A 1 0.48 50.59 -64.28
CA MET A 1 -0.74 50.50 -63.45
C MET A 1 -0.39 49.67 -62.21
N ILE A 2 0.04 50.35 -61.13
CA ILE A 2 0.44 49.72 -59.87
C ILE A 2 -0.82 49.64 -59.00
N ILE A 3 -1.33 48.43 -58.78
CA ILE A 3 -2.53 48.22 -57.95
C ILE A 3 -2.15 47.33 -56.75
N ARG A 4 -1.97 48.02 -55.63
CA ARG A 4 -2.41 47.70 -54.26
C ARG A 4 -2.06 46.32 -53.69
N PHE A 5 -0.88 46.29 -53.08
CA PHE A 5 -0.61 45.57 -51.83
C PHE A 5 -1.55 46.11 -50.72
N ARG A 6 -2.52 45.33 -50.25
CA ARG A 6 -3.22 45.60 -48.98
C ARG A 6 -3.47 44.30 -48.22
N GLU A 7 -2.76 44.20 -47.09
CA GLU A 7 -3.27 43.76 -45.80
C GLU A 7 -3.93 42.37 -45.73
N PHE A 8 -3.09 41.34 -45.60
CA PHE A 8 -3.43 40.16 -44.80
C PHE A 8 -2.44 40.09 -43.63
N VAL A 9 -2.61 40.97 -42.65
CA VAL A 9 -1.86 40.93 -41.39
C VAL A 9 -2.72 40.19 -40.36
N PHE A 10 -2.31 38.96 -40.07
CA PHE A 10 -2.36 38.27 -38.79
C PHE A 10 -3.66 38.33 -37.97
N LEU A 11 -4.54 37.36 -38.21
CA LEU A 11 -5.38 36.75 -37.19
C LEU A 11 -4.73 35.42 -36.77
N VAL A 12 -3.65 35.49 -35.99
CA VAL A 12 -3.09 34.33 -35.28
C VAL A 12 -2.91 34.72 -33.83
N SER A 13 -3.98 34.62 -33.04
CA SER A 13 -3.88 34.46 -31.58
C SER A 13 -5.23 34.02 -31.02
N LEU A 14 -5.18 33.12 -30.03
CA LEU A 14 -6.27 32.63 -29.18
C LEU A 14 -7.06 31.40 -29.64
N ALA A 15 -6.35 30.29 -29.92
CA ALA A 15 -6.96 28.95 -29.80
C ALA A 15 -6.08 27.94 -29.04
N ILE A 16 -4.99 28.37 -28.40
CA ILE A 16 -4.07 27.45 -27.70
C ILE A 16 -4.45 27.25 -26.20
N CYS A 17 -5.31 28.09 -25.61
CA CYS A 17 -5.60 27.97 -24.17
C CYS A 17 -6.59 26.85 -23.78
N SER A 18 -7.39 26.29 -24.70
CA SER A 18 -8.39 25.27 -24.33
C SER A 18 -7.81 23.86 -24.23
N GLY A 19 -6.82 23.52 -25.07
CA GLY A 19 -6.20 22.19 -25.11
C GLY A 19 -5.40 21.87 -23.84
N ASP A 20 -4.61 22.84 -23.37
CA ASP A 20 -3.79 22.68 -22.16
C ASP A 20 -4.67 22.46 -20.92
N GLN A 21 -5.78 23.17 -20.80
CA GLN A 21 -6.64 23.07 -19.61
C GLN A 21 -7.44 21.75 -19.58
N GLN A 22 -7.87 21.24 -20.74
CA GLN A 22 -8.48 19.91 -20.85
C GLN A 22 -7.48 18.80 -20.52
N LEU A 23 -6.25 18.88 -21.05
CA LEU A 23 -5.19 17.91 -20.76
C LEU A 23 -4.83 17.92 -19.26
N LEU A 24 -4.67 19.10 -18.66
CA LEU A 24 -4.39 19.23 -17.24
C LEU A 24 -5.52 18.67 -16.38
N ASN A 25 -6.78 18.95 -16.73
CA ASN A 25 -7.93 18.39 -16.02
C ASN A 25 -8.00 16.86 -16.17
N PHE A 26 -7.75 16.33 -17.36
CA PHE A 26 -7.70 14.89 -17.58
C PHE A 26 -6.59 14.23 -16.76
N VAL A 27 -5.36 14.74 -16.82
CA VAL A 27 -4.23 14.24 -16.02
C VAL A 27 -4.51 14.34 -14.52
N ARG A 28 -5.13 15.42 -14.06
CA ARG A 28 -5.48 15.61 -12.65
C ARG A 28 -6.58 14.63 -12.22
N THR A 29 -7.56 14.38 -13.07
CA THR A 29 -8.65 13.42 -12.83
C THR A 29 -8.13 11.98 -12.83
N GLU A 30 -7.29 11.61 -13.78
CA GLU A 30 -6.63 10.30 -13.84
C GLU A 30 -5.74 10.06 -12.63
N ARG A 31 -4.87 11.03 -12.28
CA ARG A 31 -4.06 10.93 -11.07
C ARG A 31 -4.93 10.80 -9.83
N ALA A 32 -5.98 11.61 -9.70
CA ALA A 32 -6.91 11.50 -8.58
C ALA A 32 -7.61 10.13 -8.52
N ALA A 33 -8.02 9.57 -9.67
CA ALA A 33 -8.65 8.26 -9.76
C ALA A 33 -7.70 7.11 -9.39
N VAL A 34 -6.45 7.15 -9.87
CA VAL A 34 -5.39 6.19 -9.51
C VAL A 34 -5.04 6.28 -8.03
N TYR A 35 -4.87 7.50 -7.48
CA TYR A 35 -4.65 7.68 -6.05
C TYR A 35 -5.86 7.16 -5.23
N GLN A 36 -7.09 7.34 -5.71
CA GLN A 36 -8.29 6.83 -5.04
C GLN A 36 -8.41 5.30 -5.11
N SER A 37 -7.92 4.64 -6.17
CA SER A 37 -7.95 3.18 -6.25
C SER A 37 -6.89 2.53 -5.38
N GLN A 38 -5.74 3.19 -5.20
CA GLN A 38 -4.56 2.62 -4.51
C GLN A 38 -4.42 3.03 -3.04
N SER A 39 -5.22 3.98 -2.55
CA SER A 39 -5.23 4.38 -1.13
C SER A 39 -6.54 4.00 -0.45
N VAL A 40 -6.49 3.80 0.87
CA VAL A 40 -7.67 3.56 1.70
C VAL A 40 -8.11 4.84 2.38
N PRO A 41 -9.42 5.00 2.61
CA PRO A 41 -9.92 6.21 3.25
C PRO A 41 -9.53 6.23 4.74
N PRO A 42 -9.48 7.42 5.38
CA PRO A 42 -8.96 7.56 6.75
C PRO A 42 -9.64 6.67 7.80
N GLN A 43 -10.93 6.36 7.65
CA GLN A 43 -11.68 5.48 8.55
C GLN A 43 -11.23 4.01 8.52
N SER A 44 -10.44 3.61 7.52
CA SER A 44 -9.81 2.29 7.46
C SER A 44 -8.57 2.20 8.35
N PHE A 45 -8.27 3.24 9.13
CA PHE A 45 -7.19 3.22 10.12
C PHE A 45 -7.71 3.45 11.52
N LEU A 46 -7.22 2.65 12.47
CA LEU A 46 -7.38 2.90 13.91
C LEU A 46 -6.04 3.39 14.46
N PHE A 47 -6.01 4.59 15.04
CA PHE A 47 -4.80 5.11 15.67
C PHE A 47 -4.61 4.48 17.06
N VAL A 48 -3.46 3.85 17.28
CA VAL A 48 -3.10 3.22 18.55
C VAL A 48 -2.25 4.20 19.35
N ASN A 49 -2.84 4.81 20.37
CA ASN A 49 -2.15 5.71 21.29
C ASN A 49 -2.13 5.22 22.75
N ASP A 50 -3.06 4.33 23.07
CA ASP A 50 -3.26 3.78 24.41
C ASP A 50 -3.28 2.24 24.36
N SER A 51 -3.30 1.63 25.53
CA SER A 51 -3.44 0.18 25.68
C SER A 51 -4.83 -0.27 25.24
N VAL A 52 -4.93 -0.71 24.00
CA VAL A 52 -6.13 -1.33 23.42
C VAL A 52 -5.81 -2.78 23.04
N PRO A 53 -6.79 -3.71 23.17
CA PRO A 53 -6.67 -5.04 22.59
C PRO A 53 -6.72 -4.95 21.05
N MET A 54 -6.34 -6.03 20.37
CA MET A 54 -6.44 -6.12 18.91
C MET A 54 -7.92 -6.08 18.50
N PRO A 55 -8.36 -5.10 17.69
CA PRO A 55 -9.74 -5.07 17.24
C PRO A 55 -10.03 -6.27 16.34
N THR A 56 -11.27 -6.76 16.39
CA THR A 56 -11.76 -7.84 15.55
C THR A 56 -11.66 -7.51 14.07
N GLU A 57 -11.77 -6.23 13.72
CA GLU A 57 -11.69 -5.75 12.33
C GLU A 57 -10.27 -5.47 11.85
N ALA A 58 -9.24 -5.77 12.65
CA ALA A 58 -7.86 -5.66 12.22
C ALA A 58 -7.60 -6.54 10.99
N VAL A 59 -7.04 -5.94 9.94
CA VAL A 59 -6.76 -6.65 8.70
C VAL A 59 -5.61 -7.62 8.92
N ARG A 60 -5.92 -8.90 8.84
CA ARG A 60 -4.95 -10.00 8.91
C ARG A 60 -4.58 -10.49 7.52
N PRO A 61 -3.30 -10.84 7.29
CA PRO A 61 -2.89 -11.62 6.12
C PRO A 61 -3.79 -12.82 5.86
N PHE A 62 -4.31 -12.94 4.63
CA PHE A 62 -5.16 -14.06 4.22
C PHE A 62 -6.39 -14.33 5.12
N GLU A 63 -6.81 -13.33 5.90
CA GLU A 63 -7.91 -13.46 6.88
C GLU A 63 -7.67 -14.55 7.95
N ARG A 64 -6.39 -14.84 8.25
CA ARG A 64 -5.98 -15.84 9.26
C ARG A 64 -4.65 -15.49 9.92
N SER A 65 -4.29 -16.25 10.95
CA SER A 65 -2.92 -16.26 11.49
C SER A 65 -1.93 -16.78 10.43
N LEU A 66 -0.71 -16.29 10.48
CA LEU A 66 0.39 -16.69 9.60
C LEU A 66 1.10 -17.94 10.13
N ARG A 67 1.68 -18.72 9.23
CA ARG A 67 2.43 -19.94 9.58
C ARG A 67 3.87 -19.60 10.00
N ASP A 68 4.34 -20.27 11.03
CA ASP A 68 5.73 -20.32 11.46
C ASP A 68 6.10 -21.78 11.76
N GLY A 69 6.30 -22.54 10.68
CA GLY A 69 6.41 -23.99 10.74
C GLY A 69 5.13 -24.63 11.24
N ALA A 70 5.18 -25.25 12.43
CA ALA A 70 4.02 -25.84 13.08
C ALA A 70 3.19 -24.83 13.90
N THR A 71 3.73 -23.63 14.14
CA THR A 71 3.09 -22.59 14.95
C THR A 71 2.26 -21.66 14.06
N MET A 72 1.19 -21.10 14.64
CA MET A 72 0.40 -20.05 13.99
C MET A 72 0.59 -18.76 14.77
N VAL A 73 0.89 -17.66 14.06
CA VAL A 73 1.17 -16.35 14.66
C VAL A 73 0.08 -15.37 14.23
N ASP A 74 -0.63 -14.81 15.21
CA ASP A 74 -1.66 -13.79 14.93
C ASP A 74 -1.03 -12.41 14.78
N VAL A 75 -1.08 -11.89 13.55
CA VAL A 75 -0.55 -10.57 13.22
C VAL A 75 -1.49 -9.79 12.31
N ALA A 76 -1.56 -8.48 12.53
CA ALA A 76 -2.34 -7.56 11.72
C ALA A 76 -1.45 -6.55 10.99
N VAL A 77 -1.97 -5.97 9.92
CA VAL A 77 -1.29 -4.91 9.15
C VAL A 77 -1.24 -3.62 9.96
N ALA A 78 -0.03 -3.09 10.14
CA ALA A 78 0.22 -1.82 10.82
C ALA A 78 0.88 -0.82 9.87
N LEU A 79 0.66 0.47 10.13
CA LEU A 79 1.25 1.59 9.39
C LEU A 79 1.84 2.60 10.37
N TRP A 80 3.11 2.92 10.21
CA TRP A 80 3.79 3.96 10.98
C TRP A 80 4.21 5.12 10.09
N ILE A 81 4.03 6.33 10.61
CA ILE A 81 4.47 7.57 9.98
C ILE A 81 5.44 8.22 10.97
N PRO A 82 6.77 8.05 10.80
CA PRO A 82 7.76 8.54 11.76
C PRO A 82 7.81 10.08 11.89
N GLY A 83 7.32 10.80 10.88
CA GLY A 83 7.46 12.26 10.79
C GLY A 83 8.78 12.69 10.16
N GLY A 84 9.08 13.98 10.19
CA GLY A 84 10.36 14.52 9.69
C GLY A 84 10.62 14.33 8.19
N GLY A 85 9.57 14.11 7.39
CA GLY A 85 9.69 13.80 5.96
C GLY A 85 9.99 12.34 5.65
N VAL A 86 10.10 11.47 6.67
CA VAL A 86 10.23 10.03 6.46
C VAL A 86 8.90 9.48 5.93
N PRO A 87 8.91 8.72 4.83
CA PRO A 87 7.69 8.16 4.25
C PRO A 87 7.05 7.13 5.20
N ALA A 88 5.78 6.82 4.95
CA ALA A 88 5.04 5.87 5.75
C ALA A 88 5.52 4.43 5.48
N ILE A 89 5.68 3.66 6.57
CA ILE A 89 6.28 2.33 6.60
C ILE A 89 5.22 1.34 7.04
N TRP A 90 5.01 0.27 6.27
CA TRP A 90 4.16 -0.83 6.70
C TRP A 90 4.88 -1.73 7.70
N GLY A 91 4.11 -2.47 8.47
CA GLY A 91 4.65 -3.38 9.45
C GLY A 91 3.59 -4.35 9.93
N ARG A 92 3.93 -5.04 11.01
CA ARG A 92 3.01 -5.97 11.67
C ARG A 92 2.70 -5.51 13.07
N ALA A 93 1.49 -5.78 13.53
CA ALA A 93 1.09 -5.63 14.91
C ALA A 93 0.62 -6.97 15.48
N TRP A 94 0.86 -7.19 16.77
CA TRP A 94 0.37 -8.35 17.52
C TRP A 94 -0.13 -7.88 18.89
N GLU A 95 -0.96 -8.71 19.50
CA GLU A 95 -1.40 -8.49 20.88
C GLU A 95 -0.53 -9.29 21.84
N GLU A 96 -0.06 -8.62 22.89
CA GLU A 96 0.66 -9.24 23.98
C GLU A 96 0.12 -8.67 25.30
N ASN A 97 -0.35 -9.55 26.20
CA ASN A 97 -0.91 -9.17 27.49
C ASN A 97 -2.03 -8.11 27.41
N GLY A 98 -2.95 -8.26 26.45
CA GLY A 98 -4.07 -7.31 26.27
C GLY A 98 -3.67 -5.99 25.62
N ARG A 99 -2.46 -5.87 25.08
CA ARG A 99 -1.92 -4.65 24.49
C ARG A 99 -1.39 -4.91 23.10
N VAL A 100 -1.82 -4.11 22.15
CA VAL A 100 -1.23 -4.14 20.81
C VAL A 100 0.13 -3.46 20.79
N GLN A 101 1.11 -4.13 20.22
CA GLN A 101 2.40 -3.58 19.83
C GLN A 101 2.61 -3.77 18.33
N ALA A 102 3.50 -2.98 17.73
CA ALA A 102 3.81 -3.08 16.32
C ALA A 102 5.31 -3.01 16.06
N LEU A 103 5.73 -3.71 15.01
CA LEU A 103 7.10 -3.79 14.55
C LEU A 103 7.19 -3.19 13.14
N PHE A 104 8.18 -2.32 12.97
CA PHE A 104 8.54 -1.67 11.71
C PHE A 104 10.04 -1.78 11.47
N ILE A 105 10.47 -1.71 10.21
CA ILE A 105 11.89 -1.61 9.84
C ILE A 105 12.12 -0.18 9.36
N SER A 106 13.08 0.51 9.96
CA SER A 106 13.44 1.88 9.56
C SER A 106 14.95 2.06 9.65
N GLY A 107 15.57 2.42 8.52
CA GLY A 107 17.02 2.59 8.44
C GLY A 107 17.78 1.32 8.83
N ASN A 108 17.35 0.15 8.32
CA ASN A 108 17.93 -1.16 8.64
C ASN A 108 17.92 -1.51 10.14
N THR A 109 17.01 -0.91 10.91
CA THR A 109 16.84 -1.19 12.34
C THR A 109 15.39 -1.56 12.63
N VAL A 110 15.19 -2.58 13.46
CA VAL A 110 13.87 -2.97 13.96
C VAL A 110 13.39 -1.96 15.00
N LYS A 111 12.17 -1.45 14.82
CA LYS A 111 11.49 -0.51 15.71
C LYS A 111 10.22 -1.16 16.23
N ILE A 112 10.17 -1.40 17.54
CA ILE A 112 8.97 -1.87 18.23
C ILE A 112 8.30 -0.68 18.90
N LEU A 113 7.02 -0.46 18.60
CA LEU A 113 6.22 0.64 19.12
C LEU A 113 5.01 0.10 19.87
N ASN A 114 4.73 0.66 21.04
CA ASN A 114 3.51 0.38 21.82
C ASN A 114 2.43 1.47 21.68
N ARG A 115 2.71 2.51 20.89
CA ARG A 115 1.82 3.64 20.59
C ARG A 115 2.34 4.41 19.37
N GLY A 116 1.54 5.33 18.84
CA GLY A 116 1.96 6.24 17.76
C GLY A 116 1.95 5.62 16.36
N PHE A 117 1.24 4.50 16.17
CA PHE A 117 1.06 3.85 14.88
C PHE A 117 -0.43 3.65 14.58
N ARG A 118 -0.75 3.18 13.37
CA ARG A 118 -2.11 2.90 12.93
C ARG A 118 -2.26 1.42 12.61
N LEU A 119 -3.36 0.82 13.03
CA LEU A 119 -3.80 -0.47 12.52
C LEU A 119 -4.65 -0.25 11.27
N LEU A 120 -4.41 -1.05 10.23
CA LEU A 120 -5.34 -1.15 9.12
C LEU A 120 -6.54 -1.97 9.59
N ILE A 121 -7.73 -1.39 9.48
CA ILE A 121 -9.00 -2.00 9.86
C ILE A 121 -9.97 -2.06 8.69
N TYR A 122 -10.84 -3.05 8.70
CA TYR A 122 -11.88 -3.21 7.70
C TYR A 122 -13.24 -3.42 8.39
N LYS A 123 -13.93 -2.30 8.64
CA LYS A 123 -15.27 -2.29 9.24
C LYS A 123 -16.34 -2.40 8.15
N GLY A 124 -17.37 -3.20 8.40
CA GLY A 124 -18.49 -3.37 7.48
C GLY A 124 -18.23 -4.42 6.40
N SER A 125 -18.95 -4.32 5.29
CA SER A 125 -18.90 -5.29 4.19
C SER A 125 -18.39 -4.64 2.89
N PRO A 126 -17.97 -5.45 1.90
CA PRO A 126 -17.62 -4.94 0.57
C PRO A 126 -18.71 -4.07 -0.06
N SER A 127 -19.98 -4.38 0.18
CA SER A 127 -21.12 -3.61 -0.32
C SER A 127 -21.24 -2.25 0.36
N THR A 128 -20.99 -2.15 1.67
CA THR A 128 -21.06 -0.86 2.38
C THR A 128 -19.86 0.02 2.08
N ASN A 129 -18.68 -0.59 1.88
CA ASN A 129 -17.44 0.15 1.63
C ASN A 129 -17.21 0.46 0.14
N GLY A 130 -17.85 -0.28 -0.77
CA GLY A 130 -17.62 -0.19 -2.21
C GLY A 130 -16.29 -0.80 -2.68
N PHE A 131 -15.55 -1.45 -1.79
CA PHE A 131 -14.31 -2.14 -2.09
C PHE A 131 -14.09 -3.28 -1.09
N LYS A 132 -13.23 -4.23 -1.44
CA LYS A 132 -12.71 -5.26 -0.52
C LYS A 132 -11.19 -5.31 -0.55
N PHE A 133 -10.61 -5.81 0.52
CA PHE A 133 -9.21 -6.20 0.52
C PHE A 133 -9.02 -7.62 -0.02
N THR A 134 -7.93 -7.86 -0.72
CA THR A 134 -7.55 -9.21 -1.13
C THR A 134 -6.03 -9.31 -1.20
N TRP A 135 -5.47 -10.38 -0.64
CA TRP A 135 -4.04 -10.67 -0.76
C TRP A 135 -3.80 -11.41 -2.07
N MET A 136 -2.95 -10.85 -2.92
CA MET A 136 -2.62 -11.42 -4.22
C MET A 136 -1.12 -11.59 -4.35
N ARG A 137 -0.69 -12.70 -4.93
CA ARG A 137 0.71 -12.92 -5.26
C ARG A 137 1.16 -11.87 -6.28
N VAL A 138 2.37 -11.36 -6.13
CA VAL A 138 2.89 -10.25 -6.95
C VAL A 138 2.83 -10.57 -8.45
N LYS A 139 3.20 -11.79 -8.87
CA LYS A 139 3.14 -12.18 -10.30
C LYS A 139 1.73 -12.16 -10.91
N ASP A 140 0.69 -12.28 -10.08
CA ASP A 140 -0.71 -12.42 -10.52
C ASP A 140 -1.52 -11.14 -10.27
N VAL A 141 -0.91 -10.10 -9.70
CA VAL A 141 -1.63 -8.90 -9.26
C VAL A 141 -1.89 -7.91 -10.39
N ASP A 142 -3.11 -7.38 -10.42
CA ASP A 142 -3.39 -6.17 -11.19
C ASP A 142 -2.77 -4.97 -10.47
N HIS A 143 -1.73 -4.38 -11.07
CA HIS A 143 -1.00 -3.23 -10.54
C HIS A 143 -1.92 -2.04 -10.17
N GLY A 144 -3.05 -1.87 -10.86
CA GLY A 144 -4.01 -0.80 -10.57
C GLY A 144 -4.75 -0.96 -9.23
N THR A 145 -4.66 -2.13 -8.61
CA THR A 145 -5.37 -2.51 -7.38
C THR A 145 -4.48 -2.56 -6.14
N VAL A 146 -3.15 -2.46 -6.28
CA VAL A 146 -2.23 -2.57 -5.14
C VAL A 146 -2.44 -1.41 -4.17
N LEU A 147 -2.52 -1.72 -2.88
CA LEU A 147 -2.62 -0.73 -1.82
C LEU A 147 -1.25 -0.11 -1.55
N PHE A 148 -1.14 1.21 -1.71
CA PHE A 148 0.09 1.96 -1.42
C PHE A 148 -0.08 2.91 -0.23
N SER A 149 1.02 3.16 0.49
CA SER A 149 1.07 4.16 1.56
C SER A 149 1.19 5.60 1.07
N GLY A 150 1.35 5.82 -0.24
CA GLY A 150 1.44 7.14 -0.86
C GLY A 150 2.48 7.19 -1.97
N ALA A 151 3.19 8.32 -2.07
CA ALA A 151 4.13 8.59 -3.17
C ALA A 151 5.39 7.71 -3.15
N ASN A 152 5.77 7.14 -2.01
CA ASN A 152 6.86 6.15 -1.96
C ASN A 152 6.46 4.80 -2.55
N MET A 153 5.16 4.55 -2.79
CA MET A 153 4.64 3.29 -3.33
C MET A 153 5.02 2.07 -2.50
N HIS A 154 5.13 2.21 -1.18
CA HIS A 154 5.29 1.02 -0.33
C HIS A 154 3.94 0.36 -0.08
N THR A 155 3.93 -0.97 0.05
CA THR A 155 2.72 -1.77 0.22
C THR A 155 2.93 -2.81 1.34
N PRO A 156 1.90 -3.14 2.13
CA PRO A 156 2.03 -4.22 3.11
C PRO A 156 2.13 -5.54 2.34
N ALA A 157 3.10 -6.36 2.73
CA ALA A 157 3.46 -7.54 1.97
C ALA A 157 3.70 -8.75 2.89
N VAL A 158 3.42 -9.94 2.37
CA VAL A 158 3.64 -11.22 3.05
C VAL A 158 4.55 -12.06 2.19
N PHE A 159 5.71 -12.43 2.72
CA PHE A 159 6.60 -13.40 2.10
C PHE A 159 6.23 -14.80 2.60
N SER A 160 5.96 -15.73 1.69
CA SER A 160 5.65 -17.12 1.99
C SER A 160 6.81 -18.02 1.56
N GLU A 161 7.65 -18.42 2.51
CA GLU A 161 8.77 -19.33 2.31
C GLU A 161 8.27 -20.78 2.36
N ASP A 162 8.27 -21.45 1.19
CA ASP A 162 7.86 -22.85 0.98
C ASP A 162 6.45 -23.22 1.49
N GLY A 163 5.62 -22.21 1.76
CA GLY A 163 4.28 -22.38 2.35
C GLY A 163 4.30 -22.85 3.83
N GLN A 164 5.47 -22.90 4.45
CA GLN A 164 5.66 -23.29 5.85
C GLN A 164 5.89 -22.09 6.77
N TYR A 165 6.51 -21.03 6.23
CA TYR A 165 6.80 -19.82 6.98
C TYR A 165 6.26 -18.60 6.26
N GLU A 166 5.55 -17.74 6.97
CA GLU A 166 4.88 -16.57 6.40
C GLU A 166 5.20 -15.34 7.24
N PHE A 167 5.76 -14.31 6.62
CA PHE A 167 6.24 -13.12 7.31
C PHE A 167 5.58 -11.87 6.74
N LEU A 168 4.89 -11.11 7.61
CA LEU A 168 4.34 -9.80 7.26
C LEU A 168 5.41 -8.70 7.42
N GLY A 169 5.51 -7.83 6.42
CA GLY A 169 6.45 -6.73 6.38
C GLY A 169 6.06 -5.64 5.38
N ASP A 170 7.07 -4.92 4.88
CA ASP A 170 6.94 -3.74 4.03
C ASP A 170 7.63 -3.97 2.70
N ALA A 171 6.93 -3.75 1.59
CA ALA A 171 7.48 -3.90 0.25
C ALA A 171 7.68 -2.55 -0.44
N ASP A 172 8.92 -2.29 -0.88
CA ASP A 172 9.27 -1.27 -1.85
C ASP A 172 8.89 -1.79 -3.24
N TRP A 173 7.68 -1.41 -3.68
CA TRP A 173 7.10 -1.89 -4.93
C TRP A 173 7.95 -1.54 -6.17
N PRO A 174 8.43 -0.30 -6.34
CA PRO A 174 9.32 0.04 -7.46
C PRO A 174 10.60 -0.79 -7.49
N ARG A 175 11.20 -1.08 -6.33
CA ARG A 175 12.44 -1.86 -6.26
C ARG A 175 12.24 -3.37 -6.27
N ARG A 176 10.99 -3.86 -6.22
CA ARG A 176 10.67 -5.29 -6.11
C ARG A 176 11.43 -5.94 -4.94
N LYS A 177 11.40 -5.28 -3.79
CA LYS A 177 12.03 -5.74 -2.55
C LYS A 177 11.06 -5.63 -1.39
N MET A 178 11.13 -6.56 -0.46
CA MET A 178 10.36 -6.56 0.76
C MET A 178 11.28 -6.80 1.95
N GLU A 179 11.09 -5.99 2.99
CA GLU A 179 11.75 -6.14 4.28
C GLU A 179 10.78 -6.76 5.31
N PHE A 180 11.27 -7.70 6.11
CA PHE A 180 10.51 -8.36 7.16
C PHE A 180 11.43 -8.80 8.30
N VAL A 181 10.86 -9.19 9.44
CA VAL A 181 11.62 -9.75 10.57
C VAL A 181 11.06 -11.14 10.86
N LYS A 182 11.91 -12.16 11.00
CA LYS A 182 11.45 -13.51 11.39
C LYS A 182 10.87 -13.49 12.81
N TYR A 183 9.94 -14.38 13.12
CA TYR A 183 9.40 -14.46 14.47
C TYR A 183 10.51 -14.90 15.44
N GLY A 184 10.63 -14.21 16.58
CA GLY A 184 11.72 -14.43 17.54
C GLY A 184 13.09 -13.86 17.16
N SER A 185 13.21 -13.18 16.01
CA SER A 185 14.43 -12.45 15.60
C SER A 185 14.27 -10.94 15.83
N ASP A 186 15.39 -10.24 15.99
CA ASP A 186 15.52 -8.78 15.98
C ASP A 186 16.28 -8.25 14.75
N GLU A 187 16.57 -9.13 13.78
CA GLU A 187 17.27 -8.80 12.55
C GLU A 187 16.30 -8.56 11.37
N PRO A 188 16.45 -7.45 10.64
CA PRO A 188 15.79 -7.26 9.35
C PRO A 188 16.28 -8.26 8.31
N HIS A 189 15.35 -8.86 7.58
CA HIS A 189 15.59 -9.68 6.41
C HIS A 189 14.98 -9.03 5.18
N THR A 190 15.54 -9.31 4.01
CA THR A 190 15.04 -8.80 2.73
C THR A 190 14.83 -9.94 1.74
N VAL A 191 13.68 -9.94 1.07
CA VAL A 191 13.42 -10.74 -0.12
C VAL A 191 13.34 -9.83 -1.35
N GLY A 192 13.85 -10.29 -2.48
CA GLY A 192 13.92 -9.52 -3.70
C GLY A 192 14.18 -10.40 -4.92
N ASN A 193 14.17 -9.79 -6.10
CA ASN A 193 14.58 -10.46 -7.32
C ASN A 193 16.10 -10.39 -7.50
N TYR A 194 16.74 -11.54 -7.68
CA TYR A 194 18.20 -11.65 -7.79
C TYR A 194 18.59 -12.54 -8.98
N GLY A 195 19.32 -11.96 -9.94
CA GLY A 195 19.71 -12.67 -11.15
C GLY A 195 18.49 -13.21 -11.90
N GLY A 196 18.46 -14.53 -12.14
CA GLY A 196 17.34 -15.21 -12.77
C GLY A 196 16.20 -15.61 -11.83
N LYS A 197 16.35 -15.43 -10.51
CA LYS A 197 15.35 -15.84 -9.51
C LYS A 197 14.42 -14.69 -9.15
N ARG A 198 13.11 -14.94 -9.17
CA ARG A 198 12.07 -13.94 -8.96
C ARG A 198 11.30 -14.14 -7.65
N TYR A 199 12.02 -14.29 -6.53
CA TYR A 199 11.40 -14.52 -5.22
C TYR A 199 10.36 -13.47 -4.84
N PHE A 200 10.58 -12.20 -5.21
CA PHE A 200 9.59 -11.16 -4.95
C PHE A 200 8.33 -11.36 -5.80
N ASP A 201 8.44 -11.71 -7.07
CA ASP A 201 7.24 -11.92 -7.90
C ASP A 201 6.52 -13.24 -7.55
N ASP A 202 7.29 -14.30 -7.23
CA ASP A 202 6.79 -15.66 -7.10
C ASP A 202 6.24 -16.00 -5.71
N ASP A 203 6.81 -15.42 -4.64
CA ASP A 203 6.57 -15.85 -3.25
C ASP A 203 6.07 -14.72 -2.33
N VAL A 204 6.03 -13.48 -2.82
CA VAL A 204 5.44 -12.35 -2.07
C VAL A 204 4.00 -12.13 -2.49
N TYR A 205 3.17 -11.85 -1.49
CA TYR A 205 1.78 -11.44 -1.62
C TYR A 205 1.63 -10.00 -1.16
N VAL A 206 0.93 -9.19 -1.93
CA VAL A 206 0.64 -7.79 -1.59
C VAL A 206 -0.84 -7.60 -1.35
N LEU A 207 -1.18 -6.60 -0.54
CA LEU A 207 -2.57 -6.25 -0.29
C LEU A 207 -3.13 -5.42 -1.45
N THR A 208 -4.29 -5.83 -1.95
CA THR A 208 -5.02 -5.12 -3.00
C THR A 208 -6.33 -4.54 -2.47
N LYS A 209 -6.75 -3.42 -3.04
CA LYS A 209 -8.06 -2.79 -2.87
C LYS A 209 -8.84 -2.96 -4.18
N GLN A 210 -9.75 -3.93 -4.20
CA GLN A 210 -10.58 -4.20 -5.36
C GLN A 210 -11.92 -3.49 -5.23
N ARG A 211 -12.32 -2.71 -6.23
CA ARG A 211 -13.66 -2.10 -6.26
C ARG A 211 -14.73 -3.18 -6.36
N CYS A 212 -15.80 -3.02 -5.60
CA CYS A 212 -16.96 -3.89 -5.71
C CYS A 212 -18.01 -3.22 -6.58
N ASN A 213 -18.21 -3.75 -7.79
CA ASN A 213 -19.38 -3.41 -8.59
C ASN A 213 -20.60 -4.13 -7.99
N CYS A 214 -21.09 -3.65 -6.85
CA CYS A 214 -22.41 -4.07 -6.40
C CYS A 214 -23.43 -3.44 -7.36
N ARG A 215 -23.78 -4.16 -8.42
CA ARG A 215 -25.02 -3.88 -9.15
C ARG A 215 -26.15 -4.09 -8.14
N CYS A 216 -26.89 -3.02 -7.85
CA CYS A 216 -28.21 -3.14 -7.23
C CYS A 216 -29.15 -3.83 -8.21
#